data_AF-A0A535ZIU4-F1
#
_entry.id   AF-A0A535ZIU4-F1
#
_cell.length_a   1.000
_cell.length_b   1.000
_cell.length_c   1.000
_cell.angle_alpha   90.00
_cell.angle_beta   90.00
_cell.angle_gamma   90.00
#
_symmetry.space_group_name_H-M   'P 1'
#
loop_
_entity.id
_entity.type
_entity.pdbx_description
1 polymer ?
#
loop_
_entity_poly.entity_id
_entity_poly.type
_entity_poly.pdbx_seq_one_letter_code
_entity_poly.pdbx_strand_id
1 'polypeptide(L)'
;MGLTGLTHHHRRPPGLDLRVHTARSPHVIPERGGARGYRPAGRYGSRMESVATPPQILPRSVDRRLFQAIHGLPHSPRSDHYISLVSDLGEGLGWVAAGVGVAWLGGQRGRRAGIATALASLGTTYFVQRMVKPIFRRRRPFVSREVMVVGIRTADASFPSGHTASSFAAATALSTFYPNAAPLVFTLATLVGASRVHLGHHFPSDVTAGAVIGIGMGTFTAWLLKLPKFL
;
A
#
# COMPACT_ATOMS: atom_id res chain seq x y z
N MET A 1 -5.22 -7.97 -73.35
CA MET A 1 -4.43 -7.35 -72.26
C MET A 1 -2.98 -7.33 -72.73
N GLY A 2 -2.37 -6.14 -72.84
CA GLY A 2 -1.25 -5.83 -73.73
C GLY A 2 0.14 -6.31 -73.28
N LEU A 3 0.99 -6.55 -74.30
CA LEU A 3 2.44 -6.72 -74.28
C LEU A 3 3.11 -5.49 -74.93
N THR A 4 4.45 -5.38 -74.77
CA THR A 4 5.45 -4.35 -75.23
C THR A 4 5.71 -3.21 -74.24
N GLY A 5 6.94 -2.81 -73.88
CA GLY A 5 8.30 -3.24 -74.25
C GLY A 5 9.23 -2.04 -74.50
N LEU A 6 10.31 -1.90 -73.69
CA LEU A 6 11.66 -1.34 -74.00
C LEU A 6 11.75 0.16 -74.44
N THR A 7 12.79 1.00 -74.27
CA THR A 7 14.18 1.03 -73.74
C THR A 7 14.64 2.52 -73.83
N HIS A 8 15.46 3.09 -72.94
CA HIS A 8 16.88 3.47 -73.15
C HIS A 8 17.33 4.31 -71.92
N HIS A 9 18.38 3.98 -71.15
CA HIS A 9 19.85 4.06 -71.35
C HIS A 9 20.51 5.42 -71.02
N HIS A 10 21.30 5.47 -69.93
CA HIS A 10 22.67 6.05 -69.88
C HIS A 10 23.38 5.72 -68.54
N ARG A 11 24.24 4.68 -68.52
CA ARG A 11 25.73 4.67 -68.47
C ARG A 11 26.40 5.08 -67.12
N ARG A 12 27.06 4.08 -66.47
CA ARG A 12 28.17 4.11 -65.45
C ARG A 12 29.55 4.27 -66.16
N PRO A 13 30.80 4.26 -65.55
CA PRO A 13 31.32 3.75 -64.24
C PRO A 13 32.51 4.61 -63.68
N PRO A 14 33.58 4.17 -62.93
CA PRO A 14 33.91 2.97 -62.10
C PRO A 14 34.22 3.37 -60.61
N GLY A 15 34.30 2.54 -59.56
CA GLY A 15 35.10 1.34 -59.30
C GLY A 15 36.31 1.67 -58.41
N LEU A 16 36.33 1.22 -57.14
CA LEU A 16 37.56 1.04 -56.34
C LEU A 16 37.34 0.08 -55.15
N ASP A 17 37.66 -1.17 -55.47
CA ASP A 17 38.32 -2.25 -54.72
C ASP A 17 38.22 -2.43 -53.21
N LEU A 18 37.85 -3.69 -52.88
CA LEU A 18 38.18 -4.43 -51.67
C LEU A 18 39.71 -4.46 -51.42
N ARG A 19 40.14 -4.51 -50.15
CA ARG A 19 40.77 -5.74 -49.59
C ARG A 19 41.10 -5.63 -48.09
N VAL A 20 40.80 -6.75 -47.45
CA VAL A 20 41.14 -7.22 -46.11
C VAL A 20 42.66 -7.37 -45.95
N HIS A 21 43.20 -6.99 -44.78
CA HIS A 21 44.40 -7.68 -44.25
C HIS A 21 44.31 -7.92 -42.74
N THR A 22 44.50 -9.19 -42.42
CA THR A 22 44.47 -9.89 -41.15
C THR A 22 45.81 -9.84 -40.39
N ALA A 23 45.72 -9.80 -39.06
CA ALA A 23 46.51 -10.53 -38.04
C ALA A 23 48.04 -10.34 -37.93
N ARG A 24 48.50 -10.02 -36.70
CA ARG A 24 49.51 -10.77 -35.89
C ARG A 24 49.79 -10.10 -34.53
N SER A 25 49.76 -10.89 -33.46
CA SER A 25 50.19 -10.59 -32.05
C SER A 25 51.73 -10.79 -31.90
N PRO A 26 52.36 -10.81 -30.70
CA PRO A 26 52.17 -10.14 -29.38
C PRO A 26 53.50 -9.41 -28.94
N HIS A 27 53.65 -9.07 -27.64
CA HIS A 27 54.84 -8.48 -26.92
C HIS A 27 54.70 -6.96 -26.63
N VAL A 28 54.96 -6.40 -25.45
CA VAL A 28 55.58 -6.80 -24.17
C VAL A 28 55.14 -5.78 -23.09
N ILE A 29 54.94 -6.24 -21.85
CA ILE A 29 54.74 -5.38 -20.66
C ILE A 29 56.12 -4.91 -20.14
N PRO A 30 56.23 -3.69 -19.58
CA PRO A 30 56.84 -3.61 -18.27
C PRO A 30 55.97 -2.88 -17.24
N GLU A 31 56.02 -3.45 -16.04
CA GLU A 31 55.28 -3.06 -14.84
C GLU A 31 55.68 -1.68 -14.28
N ARG A 32 54.73 -1.04 -13.59
CA ARG A 32 54.86 -0.57 -12.19
C ARG A 32 53.59 0.19 -11.78
N GLY A 33 52.89 -0.31 -10.76
CA GLY A 33 51.85 0.51 -10.11
C GLY A 33 50.77 -0.23 -9.33
N GLY A 34 51.15 -0.87 -8.21
CA GLY A 34 50.24 -1.05 -7.08
C GLY A 34 49.31 -2.26 -7.12
N ALA A 35 49.76 -3.36 -6.52
CA ALA A 35 48.89 -4.44 -6.06
C ALA A 35 47.87 -3.91 -5.04
N ARG A 36 46.65 -3.60 -5.50
CA ARG A 36 45.47 -3.54 -4.64
C ARG A 36 44.78 -4.88 -4.69
N GLY A 37 45.16 -5.74 -3.75
CA GLY A 37 44.51 -7.01 -3.50
C GLY A 37 43.00 -6.84 -3.35
N TYR A 38 42.26 -7.65 -4.08
CA TYR A 38 40.86 -7.92 -3.85
C TYR A 38 40.69 -8.43 -2.41
N ARG A 39 40.20 -7.56 -1.52
CA ARG A 39 39.78 -7.95 -0.17
C ARG A 39 38.40 -8.58 -0.29
N PRO A 40 38.19 -9.84 0.12
CA PRO A 40 36.85 -10.38 0.18
C PRO A 40 36.04 -9.51 1.16
N ALA A 41 34.83 -9.15 0.73
CA ALA A 41 33.88 -8.39 1.53
C ALA A 41 33.83 -9.00 2.93
N GLY A 42 34.19 -8.19 3.93
CA GLY A 42 34.18 -8.58 5.32
C GLY A 42 32.85 -9.23 5.65
N ARG A 43 32.91 -10.35 6.39
CA ARG A 43 31.78 -10.98 7.04
C ARG A 43 30.87 -9.88 7.59
N TYR A 44 29.75 -9.64 6.90
CA TYR A 44 28.63 -8.93 7.47
C TYR A 44 28.14 -9.85 8.58
N GLY A 45 28.70 -9.66 9.78
CA GLY A 45 28.20 -10.27 10.99
C GLY A 45 26.71 -10.01 10.99
N SER A 46 25.95 -11.09 10.90
CA SER A 46 24.51 -11.15 11.00
C SER A 46 24.09 -10.67 12.38
N ARG A 47 24.20 -9.36 12.62
CA ARG A 47 23.39 -8.70 13.62
C ARG A 47 22.02 -8.59 12.98
N MET A 48 21.29 -9.71 12.95
CA MET A 48 19.84 -9.65 12.99
C MET A 48 19.58 -8.80 14.23
N GLU A 49 19.36 -7.49 14.05
CA GLU A 49 18.63 -6.71 15.03
C GLU A 49 17.47 -7.61 15.43
N SER A 50 17.37 -7.90 16.73
CA SER A 50 16.28 -8.67 17.29
C SER A 50 15.01 -7.88 17.02
N VAL A 51 14.45 -8.05 15.82
CA VAL A 51 13.15 -7.54 15.46
C VAL A 51 12.23 -8.29 16.40
N ALA A 52 11.81 -7.59 17.46
CA ALA A 52 10.84 -8.09 18.41
C ALA A 52 9.73 -8.75 17.59
N THR A 53 9.35 -9.97 17.97
CA THR A 53 8.37 -10.71 17.20
C THR A 53 7.11 -9.86 17.17
N PRO A 54 6.63 -9.47 15.97
CA PRO A 54 5.51 -8.55 15.90
C PRO A 54 4.31 -9.14 16.62
N PRO A 55 3.48 -8.29 17.26
CA PRO A 55 2.34 -8.71 18.03
C PRO A 55 1.45 -9.59 17.16
N GLN A 56 1.08 -10.74 17.71
CA GLN A 56 0.22 -11.72 17.09
C GLN A 56 -1.04 -11.79 17.95
N ILE A 57 -2.09 -11.09 17.53
CA ILE A 57 -3.41 -11.18 18.19
C ILE A 57 -3.98 -12.58 18.00
N LEU A 58 -3.75 -13.17 16.81
CA LEU A 58 -4.13 -14.54 16.48
C LEU A 58 -2.89 -15.43 16.35
N PRO A 59 -3.00 -16.74 16.61
CA PRO A 59 -1.95 -17.70 16.28
C PRO A 59 -1.58 -17.60 14.80
N ARG A 60 -0.28 -17.69 14.47
CA ARG A 60 0.20 -17.53 13.08
C ARG A 60 -0.49 -18.44 12.07
N SER A 61 -0.81 -19.67 12.47
CA SER A 61 -1.49 -20.66 11.63
C SER A 61 -2.92 -20.21 11.31
N VAL A 62 -3.65 -19.71 12.29
CA VAL A 62 -5.02 -19.20 12.13
C VAL A 62 -5.02 -17.97 11.24
N ASP A 63 -4.15 -17.00 11.52
CA ASP A 63 -4.06 -15.74 10.79
C ASP A 63 -3.70 -15.98 9.30
N ARG A 64 -2.81 -16.95 9.03
CA ARG A 64 -2.48 -17.38 7.67
C ARG A 64 -3.63 -18.11 6.97
N ARG A 65 -4.32 -19.03 7.66
CA ARG A 65 -5.47 -19.76 7.09
C ARG A 65 -6.61 -18.80 6.72
N LEU A 66 -6.93 -17.86 7.60
CA LEU A 66 -7.94 -16.84 7.35
C LEU A 66 -7.52 -15.89 6.21
N PHE A 67 -6.25 -15.47 6.20
CA PHE A 67 -5.69 -14.70 5.09
C PHE A 67 -5.86 -15.46 3.76
N GLN A 68 -5.45 -16.73 3.70
CA GLN A 68 -5.57 -17.57 2.50
C GLN A 68 -7.01 -17.77 2.07
N ALA A 69 -7.94 -17.95 3.01
CA ALA A 69 -9.36 -18.10 2.69
C ALA A 69 -9.96 -16.83 2.06
N ILE A 70 -9.61 -15.65 2.58
CA ILE A 70 -10.14 -14.37 2.10
C ILE A 70 -9.43 -13.90 0.82
N HIS A 71 -8.11 -14.01 0.78
CA HIS A 71 -7.30 -13.68 -0.39
C HIS A 71 -7.47 -14.71 -1.52
N GLY A 72 -7.86 -15.95 -1.22
CA GLY A 72 -8.15 -16.97 -2.22
C GLY A 72 -9.49 -16.81 -2.94
N LEU A 73 -10.30 -15.82 -2.56
CA LEU A 73 -11.52 -15.48 -3.29
C LEU A 73 -11.19 -15.01 -4.73
N PRO A 74 -12.13 -15.13 -5.68
CA PRO A 74 -11.86 -14.84 -7.08
C PRO A 74 -11.31 -13.43 -7.31
N HIS A 75 -10.18 -13.36 -8.01
CA HIS A 75 -9.56 -12.11 -8.47
C HIS A 75 -9.87 -11.89 -9.95
N SER A 76 -10.22 -10.64 -10.29
CA SER A 76 -10.39 -10.18 -11.67
C SER A 76 -10.11 -8.68 -11.73
N PRO A 77 -9.64 -8.14 -12.87
CA PRO A 77 -9.33 -6.72 -12.96
C PRO A 77 -10.50 -5.80 -12.55
N ARG A 78 -11.75 -6.21 -12.83
CA ARG A 78 -12.95 -5.45 -12.46
C ARG A 78 -13.25 -5.55 -10.96
N SER A 79 -13.30 -6.77 -10.39
CA SER A 79 -13.56 -6.95 -8.96
C SER A 79 -12.49 -6.28 -8.11
N ASP A 80 -11.22 -6.46 -8.49
CA ASP A 80 -10.07 -5.88 -7.79
C ASP A 80 -10.10 -4.35 -7.84
N HIS A 81 -10.56 -3.77 -8.95
CA HIS A 81 -10.77 -2.32 -9.05
C HIS A 81 -11.86 -1.83 -8.09
N TYR A 82 -13.04 -2.47 -8.06
CA TYR A 82 -14.11 -2.10 -7.12
C TYR A 82 -13.66 -2.25 -5.66
N ILE A 83 -12.96 -3.32 -5.33
CA ILE A 83 -12.44 -3.57 -3.98
C ILE A 83 -11.35 -2.56 -3.62
N SER A 84 -10.55 -2.11 -4.59
CA SER A 84 -9.58 -1.03 -4.39
C SER A 84 -10.27 0.29 -4.10
N LEU A 85 -11.34 0.65 -4.83
CA LEU A 85 -12.12 1.86 -4.54
C LEU A 85 -12.71 1.83 -3.12
N VAL A 86 -13.20 0.66 -2.67
CA VAL A 86 -13.66 0.50 -1.29
C VAL A 86 -12.50 0.67 -0.31
N SER A 87 -11.33 0.10 -0.61
CA SER A 87 -10.12 0.31 0.21
C SER A 87 -9.74 1.78 0.32
N ASP A 88 -9.78 2.54 -0.77
CA ASP A 88 -9.33 3.93 -0.84
C ASP A 88 -10.17 4.87 0.04
N LEU A 89 -11.43 4.50 0.34
CA LEU A 89 -12.23 5.18 1.38
C LEU A 89 -11.51 5.21 2.74
N GLY A 90 -10.71 4.18 3.02
CA GLY A 90 -9.89 4.04 4.23
C GLY A 90 -8.62 4.88 4.29
N GLU A 91 -8.19 5.54 3.20
CA GLU A 91 -7.00 6.43 3.25
C GLU A 91 -7.23 7.68 4.11
N GLY A 92 -8.46 7.90 4.54
CA GLY A 92 -8.88 8.98 5.43
C GLY A 92 -9.54 10.13 4.69
N LEU A 93 -9.16 10.37 3.42
CA LEU A 93 -9.79 11.39 2.57
C LEU A 93 -11.25 11.07 2.26
N GLY A 94 -11.60 9.80 2.02
CA GLY A 94 -13.00 9.39 1.82
C GLY A 94 -13.88 9.74 3.02
N TRP A 95 -13.40 9.45 4.23
CA TRP A 95 -14.10 9.80 5.47
C TRP A 95 -14.10 11.30 5.78
N VAL A 96 -13.08 12.05 5.36
CA VAL A 96 -13.08 13.52 5.45
C VAL A 96 -14.15 14.10 4.52
N ALA A 97 -14.24 13.64 3.28
CA ALA A 97 -15.28 14.06 2.34
C ALA A 97 -16.69 13.75 2.87
N ALA A 98 -16.89 12.54 3.42
CA ALA A 98 -18.13 12.18 4.09
C ALA A 98 -18.43 13.10 5.29
N GLY A 99 -17.42 13.42 6.09
CA GLY A 99 -17.53 14.37 7.19
C GLY A 99 -17.95 15.77 6.73
N VAL A 100 -17.38 16.28 5.64
CA VAL A 100 -17.76 17.56 5.03
C VAL A 100 -19.23 17.52 4.58
N GLY A 101 -19.65 16.45 3.91
CA GLY A 101 -21.05 16.28 3.50
C GLY A 101 -22.02 16.29 4.67
N VAL A 102 -21.72 15.55 5.74
CA VAL A 102 -22.52 15.55 6.99
C VAL A 102 -22.53 16.94 7.65
N ALA A 103 -21.39 17.64 7.64
CA ALA A 103 -21.29 18.99 8.20
C ALA A 103 -22.16 20.01 7.46
N TRP A 104 -22.23 19.89 6.14
CA TRP A 104 -23.00 20.81 5.31
C TRP A 104 -24.50 20.55 5.37
N LEU A 105 -24.92 19.27 5.43
CA LEU A 105 -26.33 18.88 5.35
C LEU A 105 -27.03 18.80 6.71
N GLY A 106 -26.30 18.54 7.80
CA GLY A 106 -26.89 18.17 9.09
C GLY A 106 -27.08 19.30 10.12
N GLY A 107 -26.92 20.57 9.71
CA GLY A 107 -27.02 21.73 10.62
C GLY A 107 -25.96 21.71 11.73
N GLN A 108 -26.27 22.26 12.91
CA GLN A 108 -25.30 22.33 14.02
C GLN A 108 -24.84 20.94 14.49
N ARG A 109 -25.76 19.96 14.55
CA ARG A 109 -25.45 18.56 14.89
C ARG A 109 -24.56 17.92 13.83
N GLY A 110 -24.90 18.13 12.55
CA GLY A 110 -24.12 17.67 11.41
C GLY A 110 -22.71 18.23 11.40
N ARG A 111 -22.55 19.54 11.65
CA ARG A 111 -21.25 20.19 11.71
C ARG A 111 -20.34 19.55 12.76
N ARG A 112 -20.85 19.32 13.97
CA ARG A 112 -20.09 18.63 15.04
C ARG A 112 -19.74 17.20 14.64
N ALA A 113 -20.68 16.45 14.07
CA ALA A 113 -20.45 15.09 13.61
C ALA A 113 -19.41 15.01 12.50
N GLY A 114 -19.48 15.92 11.52
CA GLY A 114 -18.57 16.00 10.40
C GLY A 114 -17.15 16.34 10.82
N ILE A 115 -16.98 17.33 11.71
CA ILE A 115 -15.69 17.66 12.32
C ILE A 115 -15.14 16.47 13.10
N ALA A 116 -15.97 15.83 13.93
CA ALA A 116 -15.56 14.66 14.70
C ALA A 116 -15.08 13.51 13.79
N THR A 117 -15.81 13.25 12.71
CA THR A 117 -15.49 12.21 11.73
C THR A 117 -14.15 12.50 11.04
N ALA A 118 -13.95 13.73 10.56
CA ALA A 118 -12.71 14.12 9.88
C ALA A 118 -11.50 14.08 10.83
N LEU A 119 -11.63 14.62 12.04
CA LEU A 119 -10.55 14.63 13.04
C LEU A 119 -10.23 13.22 13.52
N ALA A 120 -11.23 12.38 13.77
CA ALA A 120 -11.03 11.00 14.19
C ALA A 120 -10.29 10.21 13.10
N SER A 121 -10.70 10.36 11.84
CA SER A 121 -10.08 9.71 10.69
C SER A 121 -8.62 10.12 10.52
N LEU A 122 -8.35 11.42 10.34
CA LEU A 122 -7.00 11.95 10.10
C LEU A 122 -6.07 11.76 11.31
N GLY A 123 -6.58 12.01 12.51
CA GLY A 123 -5.84 11.84 13.76
C GLY A 123 -5.43 10.39 13.99
N THR A 124 -6.33 9.44 13.71
CA THR A 124 -6.01 8.01 13.81
C THR A 124 -5.02 7.56 12.75
N THR A 125 -5.17 8.03 11.50
CA THR A 125 -4.17 7.77 10.44
C THR A 125 -2.79 8.24 10.88
N TYR A 126 -2.67 9.48 11.35
CA TYR A 126 -1.39 10.02 11.82
C TYR A 126 -0.83 9.21 12.99
N PHE A 127 -1.65 8.94 14.01
CA PHE A 127 -1.25 8.20 15.20
C PHE A 127 -0.74 6.79 14.85
N VAL A 128 -1.49 6.03 14.06
CA VAL A 128 -1.10 4.68 13.65
C VAL A 128 0.19 4.69 12.84
N GLN A 129 0.29 5.57 11.83
CA GLN A 129 1.43 5.60 10.92
C GLN A 129 2.71 6.08 11.61
N ARG A 130 2.62 7.06 12.51
CA ARG A 130 3.79 7.72 13.12
C ARG A 130 4.18 7.16 14.47
N MET A 131 3.23 6.69 15.27
CA MET A 131 3.50 6.25 16.63
C MET A 131 3.43 4.73 16.78
N VAL A 132 2.43 4.07 16.18
CA VAL A 132 2.18 2.65 16.43
C VAL A 132 3.02 1.75 15.53
N LYS A 133 2.99 1.98 14.21
CA LYS A 133 3.70 1.14 13.22
C LYS A 133 5.22 1.03 13.45
N PRO A 134 5.95 2.11 13.81
CA PRO A 134 7.39 2.03 14.02
C PRO A 134 7.82 1.13 15.19
N ILE A 135 6.91 0.89 16.15
CA ILE A 135 7.15 0.03 17.32
C ILE A 135 7.15 -1.44 16.91
N PHE A 136 6.15 -1.85 16.11
CA PHE A 136 5.89 -3.28 15.87
C PHE A 136 6.60 -3.87 14.66
N ARG A 137 6.86 -3.06 13.61
CA ARG A 137 7.65 -3.45 12.42
C ARG A 137 7.25 -4.81 11.81
N ARG A 138 5.98 -5.19 11.90
CA ARG A 138 5.48 -6.47 11.36
C ARG A 138 5.64 -6.50 9.85
N ARG A 139 6.18 -7.60 9.31
CA ARG A 139 6.23 -7.83 7.86
C ARG A 139 4.82 -8.11 7.30
N ARG A 140 4.51 -7.48 6.16
CA ARG A 140 3.24 -7.67 5.42
C ARG A 140 3.18 -9.05 4.74
N PRO A 141 1.98 -9.59 4.46
CA PRO A 141 1.82 -10.90 3.81
C PRO A 141 2.63 -11.04 2.52
N PHE A 142 2.70 -9.99 1.70
CA PHE A 142 3.36 -10.01 0.40
C PHE A 142 4.88 -9.97 0.40
N VAL A 143 5.51 -9.78 1.55
CA VAL A 143 6.97 -9.74 1.66
C VAL A 143 7.59 -11.13 1.40
N SER A 144 6.81 -12.22 1.47
CA SER A 144 7.26 -13.57 1.12
C SER A 144 7.28 -13.87 -0.39
N ARG A 145 7.00 -12.89 -1.27
CA ARG A 145 7.00 -13.00 -2.76
C ARG A 145 5.98 -13.95 -3.39
N GLU A 146 5.28 -14.78 -2.61
CA GLU A 146 4.30 -15.76 -3.11
C GLU A 146 2.86 -15.24 -3.21
N VAL A 147 2.61 -13.96 -2.87
CA VAL A 147 1.26 -13.39 -2.75
C VAL A 147 1.05 -12.31 -3.81
N MET A 148 -0.08 -12.40 -4.52
CA MET A 148 -0.55 -11.35 -5.43
C MET A 148 -0.97 -10.11 -4.62
N VAL A 149 -0.50 -8.93 -5.02
CA VAL A 149 -0.91 -7.67 -4.38
C VAL A 149 -1.51 -6.79 -5.45
N VAL A 150 -2.75 -6.37 -5.22
CA VAL A 150 -3.42 -5.37 -6.04
C VAL A 150 -3.13 -3.99 -5.47
N GLY A 151 -2.63 -3.08 -6.30
CA GLY A 151 -2.25 -1.71 -5.90
C GLY A 151 -0.80 -1.57 -5.44
N ILE A 152 -0.49 -0.45 -4.76
CA ILE A 152 0.90 -0.07 -4.43
C ILE A 152 1.44 -0.91 -3.26
N ARG A 153 2.57 -1.59 -3.49
CA ARG A 153 3.33 -2.27 -2.43
C ARG A 153 4.04 -1.24 -1.56
N THR A 154 3.62 -1.14 -0.31
CA THR A 154 4.26 -0.27 0.68
C THR A 154 5.31 -1.03 1.48
N ALA A 155 6.48 -0.43 1.69
CA ALA A 155 7.57 -1.04 2.47
C ALA A 155 7.41 -0.83 3.99
N ASP A 156 6.30 -0.22 4.43
CA ASP A 156 6.02 0.07 5.83
C ASP A 156 5.47 -1.15 6.59
N ALA A 157 5.36 -1.03 7.91
CA ALA A 157 4.87 -2.11 8.76
C ALA A 157 3.41 -2.48 8.44
N SER A 158 3.11 -3.78 8.53
CA SER A 158 1.77 -4.34 8.37
C SER A 158 0.85 -4.02 9.55
N PHE A 159 1.40 -4.04 10.77
CA PHE A 159 0.60 -3.95 11.99
C PHE A 159 0.66 -2.54 12.59
N PRO A 160 -0.48 -1.96 13.01
CA PRO A 160 -1.85 -2.36 12.68
C PRO A 160 -2.28 -1.81 11.30
N SER A 161 -3.44 -2.22 10.79
CA SER A 161 -4.01 -1.67 9.55
C SER A 161 -4.46 -0.22 9.75
N GLY A 162 -3.78 0.72 9.09
CA GLY A 162 -4.12 2.16 9.14
C GLY A 162 -5.48 2.48 8.51
N HIS A 163 -5.79 1.86 7.37
CA HIS A 163 -7.09 2.06 6.68
C HIS A 163 -8.27 1.57 7.51
N THR A 164 -8.07 0.45 8.21
CA THR A 164 -9.10 -0.07 9.12
C THR A 164 -9.24 0.85 10.32
N ALA A 165 -8.12 1.29 10.92
CA ALA A 165 -8.16 2.16 12.10
C ALA A 165 -8.85 3.50 11.83
N SER A 166 -8.49 4.19 10.74
CA SER A 166 -9.13 5.45 10.34
C SER A 166 -10.63 5.27 10.08
N SER A 167 -11.02 4.18 9.40
CA SER A 167 -12.42 3.91 9.08
C SER A 167 -13.27 3.61 10.30
N PHE A 168 -12.78 2.78 11.22
CA PHE A 168 -13.48 2.50 12.47
C PHE A 168 -13.51 3.73 13.39
N ALA A 169 -12.49 4.59 13.37
CA ALA A 169 -12.52 5.87 14.10
C ALA A 169 -13.58 6.81 13.55
N ALA A 170 -13.65 6.98 12.23
CA ALA A 170 -14.66 7.78 11.56
C ALA A 170 -16.09 7.26 11.82
N ALA A 171 -16.31 5.95 11.65
CA ALA A 171 -17.60 5.30 11.91
C ALA A 171 -18.05 5.48 13.37
N THR A 172 -17.13 5.31 14.33
CA THR A 172 -17.42 5.48 15.76
C THR A 172 -17.74 6.94 16.10
N ALA A 173 -16.97 7.88 15.55
CA ALA A 173 -17.21 9.31 15.77
C ALA A 173 -18.57 9.74 15.20
N LEU A 174 -18.87 9.35 13.96
CA LEU A 174 -20.13 9.69 13.29
C LEU A 174 -21.34 9.07 14.01
N SER A 175 -21.28 7.79 14.35
CA SER A 175 -22.37 7.09 15.05
C SER A 175 -22.66 7.66 16.43
N THR A 176 -21.67 8.25 17.10
CA THR A 176 -21.85 8.94 18.38
C THR A 176 -22.78 10.16 18.28
N PHE A 177 -22.87 10.79 17.11
CA PHE A 177 -23.81 11.88 16.82
C PHE A 177 -25.02 11.41 16.02
N TYR A 178 -24.94 10.34 15.23
CA TYR A 178 -26.04 9.76 14.47
C TYR A 178 -26.14 8.24 14.70
N PRO A 179 -26.74 7.79 15.82
CA PRO A 179 -26.76 6.36 16.18
C PRO A 179 -27.44 5.48 15.12
N ASN A 180 -28.47 5.99 14.46
CA ASN A 180 -29.19 5.26 13.41
C ASN A 180 -28.32 4.99 12.17
N ALA A 181 -27.23 5.74 11.96
CA ALA A 181 -26.29 5.49 10.89
C ALA A 181 -25.26 4.40 11.22
N ALA A 182 -25.17 3.96 12.49
CA ALA A 182 -24.15 3.01 12.96
C ALA A 182 -24.08 1.72 12.12
N PRO A 183 -25.18 1.02 11.80
CA PRO A 183 -25.10 -0.22 11.02
C PRO A 183 -24.44 0.00 9.66
N LEU A 184 -24.79 1.10 8.97
CA LEU A 184 -24.23 1.44 7.67
C LEU A 184 -22.74 1.76 7.76
N VAL A 185 -22.34 2.66 8.65
CA VAL A 185 -20.95 3.14 8.71
C VAL A 185 -19.98 2.08 9.23
N PHE A 186 -20.42 1.22 10.15
CA PHE A 186 -19.60 0.08 10.60
C PHE A 186 -19.55 -1.03 9.54
N THR A 187 -20.59 -1.22 8.74
CA THR A 187 -20.54 -2.12 7.57
C THR A 187 -19.48 -1.62 6.58
N LEU A 188 -19.50 -0.33 6.23
CA LEU A 188 -18.51 0.27 5.35
C LEU A 188 -17.09 0.14 5.91
N ALA A 189 -16.87 0.44 7.20
CA ALA A 189 -15.56 0.27 7.84
C ALA A 189 -15.08 -1.20 7.85
N THR A 190 -16.01 -2.15 8.01
CA THR A 190 -15.71 -3.58 7.93
C THR A 190 -15.33 -4.00 6.51
N LEU A 191 -16.05 -3.50 5.50
CA LEU A 191 -15.72 -3.74 4.09
C LEU A 191 -14.35 -3.17 3.70
N VAL A 192 -14.00 -1.98 4.21
CA VAL A 192 -12.63 -1.44 4.09
C VAL A 192 -11.62 -2.39 4.73
N GLY A 193 -11.88 -2.90 5.93
CA GLY A 193 -10.99 -3.86 6.59
C GLY A 193 -10.82 -5.16 5.79
N ALA A 194 -11.91 -5.73 5.31
CA ALA A 194 -11.92 -6.96 4.52
C ALA A 194 -11.18 -6.78 3.18
N SER A 195 -11.36 -5.64 2.50
CA SER A 195 -10.66 -5.35 1.25
C SER A 195 -9.14 -5.35 1.43
N ARG A 196 -8.63 -4.86 2.57
CA ARG A 196 -7.18 -4.90 2.86
C ARG A 196 -6.61 -6.31 2.96
N VAL A 197 -7.40 -7.27 3.44
CA VAL A 197 -7.00 -8.69 3.48
C VAL A 197 -7.07 -9.28 2.09
N HIS A 198 -8.20 -9.08 1.41
CA HIS A 198 -8.44 -9.62 0.07
C HIS A 198 -7.40 -9.13 -0.95
N LEU A 199 -7.02 -7.86 -0.92
CA LEU A 199 -6.02 -7.27 -1.81
C LEU A 199 -4.56 -7.61 -1.41
N GLY A 200 -4.39 -8.42 -0.36
CA GLY A 200 -3.07 -8.94 0.07
C GLY A 200 -2.24 -8.00 0.94
N HIS A 201 -2.79 -6.86 1.39
CA HIS A 201 -2.03 -5.83 2.10
C HIS A 201 -1.81 -6.12 3.58
N HIS A 202 -2.74 -6.82 4.23
CA HIS A 202 -2.78 -6.99 5.68
C HIS A 202 -3.26 -8.39 6.07
N PHE A 203 -2.81 -8.87 7.23
CA PHE A 203 -3.39 -10.05 7.86
C PHE A 203 -4.71 -9.69 8.58
N PRO A 204 -5.63 -10.65 8.77
CA PRO A 204 -6.85 -10.45 9.58
C PRO A 204 -6.57 -9.85 10.97
N SER A 205 -5.51 -10.29 11.64
CA SER A 205 -5.14 -9.71 12.94
C SER A 205 -4.69 -8.25 12.87
N ASP A 206 -4.10 -7.79 11.76
CA ASP A 206 -3.77 -6.37 11.57
C ASP A 206 -5.05 -5.52 11.45
N VAL A 207 -6.08 -6.07 10.81
CA VAL A 207 -7.40 -5.45 10.64
C VAL A 207 -8.13 -5.39 11.98
N THR A 208 -8.16 -6.49 12.74
CA THR A 208 -8.76 -6.50 14.08
C THR A 208 -8.10 -5.48 15.01
N ALA A 209 -6.76 -5.41 15.02
CA ALA A 209 -6.02 -4.41 15.80
C ALA A 209 -6.39 -2.98 15.39
N GLY A 210 -6.45 -2.74 14.07
CA GLY A 210 -6.85 -1.46 13.50
C GLY A 210 -8.26 -1.07 13.97
N ALA A 211 -9.22 -1.99 13.91
CA ALA A 211 -10.60 -1.74 14.34
C ALA A 211 -10.67 -1.34 15.83
N VAL A 212 -9.97 -2.04 16.71
CA VAL A 212 -9.94 -1.73 18.15
C VAL A 212 -9.34 -0.35 18.41
N ILE A 213 -8.20 -0.04 17.79
CA ILE A 213 -7.56 1.28 17.90
C ILE A 213 -8.50 2.37 17.37
N GLY A 214 -9.11 2.13 16.21
CA GLY A 214 -10.04 3.03 15.57
C GLY A 214 -11.23 3.36 16.47
N ILE A 215 -11.89 2.36 17.03
CA ILE A 215 -13.00 2.56 17.97
C ILE A 215 -12.56 3.44 19.15
N GLY A 216 -11.43 3.12 19.80
CA GLY A 216 -10.92 3.92 20.92
C GLY A 216 -10.67 5.39 20.55
N MET A 217 -10.00 5.63 19.42
CA MET A 217 -9.71 6.98 18.93
C MET A 217 -10.99 7.74 18.55
N GLY A 218 -11.93 7.09 17.86
CA GLY A 218 -13.21 7.68 17.48
C GLY A 218 -14.06 8.06 18.70
N THR A 219 -14.14 7.18 19.71
CA THR A 219 -14.80 7.48 20.98
C THR A 219 -14.16 8.67 21.67
N PHE A 220 -12.82 8.71 21.74
CA PHE A 220 -12.09 9.82 22.36
C PHE A 220 -12.34 11.15 21.65
N THR A 221 -12.26 11.19 20.32
CA THR A 221 -12.52 12.40 19.53
C THR A 221 -13.97 12.88 19.70
N ALA A 222 -14.94 11.97 19.64
CA ALA A 222 -16.35 12.34 19.81
C ALA A 222 -16.66 12.82 21.23
N TRP A 223 -16.03 12.24 22.25
CA TRP A 223 -16.14 12.70 23.63
C TRP A 223 -15.62 14.14 23.79
N LEU A 224 -14.43 14.45 23.24
CA LEU A 224 -13.87 15.81 23.27
C LEU A 224 -14.83 16.85 22.67
N LEU A 225 -15.44 16.53 21.53
CA LEU A 225 -16.35 17.45 20.82
C LEU A 225 -17.77 17.51 21.40
N LYS A 226 -18.08 16.70 22.41
CA LYS A 226 -19.29 16.83 23.22
C LYS A 226 -19.10 17.73 24.44
N LEU A 227 -17.87 18.11 24.80
CA LEU A 227 -17.61 18.94 25.96
C LEU A 227 -18.21 20.35 25.79
N PRO A 228 -18.74 20.97 26.86
CA PRO A 228 -19.46 22.25 26.80
C PRO A 228 -18.60 23.43 26.31
N LYS A 229 -17.27 23.33 26.41
CA LYS A 229 -16.34 24.33 25.85
C LYS A 229 -16.38 24.40 24.31
N PHE A 230 -16.96 23.39 23.67
CA PHE A 230 -17.16 23.29 22.22
C PHE A 230 -18.65 23.31 21.84
N LEU A 231 -19.56 23.57 22.79
CA LEU A 231 -21.00 23.74 22.57
C LEU A 231 -21.33 25.18 22.23
#